data_AF-A0A254TMK9-F1
#
_entry.id   AF-A0A254TMK9-F1
#
_cell.length_a   1.000
_cell.length_b   1.000
_cell.length_c   1.000
_cell.angle_alpha   90.00
_cell.angle_beta   90.00
_cell.angle_gamma   90.00
#
_symmetry.space_group_name_H-M   'P 1'
#
loop_
_entity.id
_entity.type
_entity.pdbx_description
1 polymer ?
#
loop_
_entity_poly.entity_id
_entity_poly.type
_entity_poly.pdbx_seq_one_letter_code
_entity_poly.pdbx_strand_id
1 'polypeptide(L)'
;MALVSITEAARLARRNRSTIYRDIEKGRLSKTVTPDGETQIDTSELLRAYGNLYSADEGDAGDEASRDKLKIALLEERNRSLERALSLEAELRKVKDQVTNELRARIADKENVIKVLESKVLFLEYDKQMETHPEDNTLPPESALNDPGATQPPMRPKQRWWKAIIEKRKKAPPRK
;
A
#
# COMPACT_ATOMS: atom_id res chain seq x y z
N MET A 1 -33.15 60.44 -5.35
CA MET A 1 -32.83 59.35 -4.41
C MET A 1 -33.15 58.03 -5.10
N ALA A 2 -32.38 56.97 -4.84
CA ALA A 2 -32.52 55.68 -5.55
C ALA A 2 -33.38 54.71 -4.75
N LEU A 3 -34.29 54.00 -5.43
CA LEU A 3 -35.07 52.91 -4.86
C LEU A 3 -34.33 51.58 -5.11
N VAL A 4 -34.15 50.79 -4.06
CA VAL A 4 -33.44 49.51 -4.11
C VAL A 4 -34.30 48.37 -3.60
N SER A 5 -34.06 47.16 -4.09
CA SER A 5 -34.75 45.96 -3.61
C SER A 5 -34.38 45.64 -2.14
N ILE A 6 -35.18 44.82 -1.45
CA ILE A 6 -34.85 44.36 -0.09
C ILE A 6 -33.48 43.67 -0.02
N THR A 7 -33.16 42.86 -1.03
CA THR A 7 -31.90 42.12 -1.08
C THR A 7 -30.71 43.07 -1.23
N GLU A 8 -30.87 44.11 -2.04
CA GLU A 8 -29.86 45.11 -2.26
C GLU A 8 -29.72 46.05 -1.06
N ALA A 9 -30.83 46.47 -0.44
CA ALA A 9 -30.83 47.20 0.82
C ALA A 9 -30.09 46.45 1.94
N ALA A 10 -30.30 45.14 2.04
CA ALA A 10 -29.62 44.27 2.98
C ALA A 10 -28.09 44.26 2.75
N ARG A 11 -27.65 44.19 1.49
CA ARG A 11 -26.24 44.27 1.11
C ARG A 11 -25.66 45.64 1.45
N LEU A 12 -26.31 46.72 1.01
CA LEU A 12 -25.87 48.10 1.24
C LEU A 12 -25.73 48.43 2.73
N ALA A 13 -26.65 47.95 3.57
CA ALA A 13 -26.61 48.19 5.02
C ALA A 13 -25.74 47.20 5.81
N ARG A 14 -25.15 46.16 5.17
CA ARG A 14 -24.51 45.00 5.82
C ARG A 14 -25.39 44.40 6.93
N ARG A 15 -26.63 44.08 6.58
CA ARG A 15 -27.62 43.45 7.47
C ARG A 15 -28.26 42.25 6.78
N ASN A 16 -28.71 41.29 7.56
CA ASN A 16 -29.50 40.19 7.01
C ASN A 16 -30.84 40.71 6.50
N ARG A 17 -31.37 40.10 5.43
CA ARG A 17 -32.71 40.42 4.88
C ARG A 17 -33.80 40.40 5.96
N SER A 18 -33.74 39.45 6.89
CA SER A 18 -34.67 39.36 8.03
C SER A 18 -34.63 40.59 8.94
N THR A 19 -33.47 41.22 9.09
CA THR A 19 -33.34 42.48 9.84
C THR A 19 -34.02 43.63 9.10
N ILE A 20 -33.85 43.69 7.78
CA ILE A 20 -34.55 44.70 6.95
C ILE A 20 -36.07 44.55 7.08
N TYR A 21 -36.61 43.33 6.95
CA TYR A 21 -38.05 43.09 7.13
C TYR A 21 -38.54 43.49 8.52
N ARG A 22 -37.82 43.08 9.58
CA ARG A 22 -38.16 43.45 10.95
C ARG A 22 -38.14 44.97 11.18
N ASP A 23 -37.20 45.68 10.55
CA ASP A 23 -37.07 47.12 10.73
C ASP A 23 -38.13 47.88 9.92
N ILE A 24 -38.65 47.30 8.83
CA ILE A 24 -39.87 47.77 8.17
C ILE A 24 -41.09 47.55 9.07
N GLU A 25 -41.26 46.36 9.64
CA GLU A 25 -42.38 46.03 10.53
C GLU A 25 -42.42 46.94 11.77
N LYS A 26 -41.24 47.30 12.30
CA LYS A 26 -41.09 48.22 13.43
C LYS A 26 -41.22 49.71 13.05
N GLY A 27 -41.41 50.03 11.77
CA GLY A 27 -41.50 51.40 11.28
C GLY A 27 -40.17 52.18 11.30
N ARG A 28 -39.04 51.50 11.50
CA ARG A 28 -37.71 52.12 11.39
C ARG A 28 -37.39 52.48 9.94
N LEU A 29 -37.82 51.63 9.00
CA LEU A 29 -37.67 51.84 7.56
C LEU A 29 -39.04 51.97 6.89
N SER A 30 -39.16 52.93 5.98
CA SER A 30 -40.31 53.02 5.08
C SER A 30 -40.09 52.19 3.82
N LYS A 31 -41.16 51.58 3.30
CA LYS A 31 -41.15 50.85 2.03
C LYS A 31 -42.10 51.47 1.03
N THR A 32 -41.75 51.36 -0.25
CA THR A 32 -42.62 51.69 -1.37
C THR A 32 -42.91 50.42 -2.14
N VAL A 33 -44.16 50.22 -2.56
CA VAL A 33 -44.56 49.09 -3.40
C VAL A 33 -44.75 49.62 -4.81
N THR A 34 -44.02 49.06 -5.76
CA THR A 34 -44.16 49.42 -7.18
C THR A 34 -45.49 48.92 -7.74
N PRO A 35 -45.95 49.43 -8.89
CA PRO A 35 -47.15 48.90 -9.57
C PRO A 35 -47.07 47.39 -9.86
N ASP A 36 -45.85 46.86 -10.00
CA ASP A 36 -45.58 45.42 -10.22
C ASP A 36 -45.63 44.58 -8.93
N GLY A 37 -45.89 45.21 -7.78
CA GLY A 37 -45.97 44.55 -6.48
C GLY A 37 -44.62 44.33 -5.78
N GLU A 38 -43.52 44.82 -6.35
CA GLU A 38 -42.21 44.70 -5.71
C GLU A 38 -42.04 45.71 -4.57
N THR A 39 -41.47 45.24 -3.46
CA THR A 39 -41.14 46.10 -2.33
C THR A 39 -39.75 46.69 -2.50
N GLN A 40 -39.68 48.02 -2.53
CA GLN A 40 -38.46 48.79 -2.65
C GLN A 40 -38.29 49.73 -1.46
N ILE A 41 -37.04 50.08 -1.15
CA ILE A 41 -36.67 51.00 -0.07
C ILE A 41 -35.81 52.09 -0.67
N ASP A 42 -36.00 53.33 -0.22
CA ASP A 42 -35.13 54.42 -0.62
C ASP A 42 -33.76 54.34 0.09
N THR A 43 -32.68 54.50 -0.66
CA THR A 43 -31.31 54.68 -0.14
C THR A 43 -31.18 55.71 1.00
N SER A 44 -31.98 56.78 1.03
CA SER A 44 -31.90 57.77 2.11
C SER A 44 -32.60 57.30 3.39
N GLU A 45 -33.61 56.44 3.28
CA GLU A 45 -34.17 55.75 4.45
C GLU A 45 -33.11 54.82 5.06
N LEU A 46 -32.33 54.14 4.21
CA LEU A 46 -31.23 53.29 4.66
C LEU A 46 -30.10 54.11 5.31
N LEU A 47 -29.71 55.25 4.71
CA LEU A 47 -28.74 56.19 5.31
C LEU A 47 -29.25 56.74 6.64
N ARG A 48 -30.52 57.15 6.72
CA ARG A 48 -31.15 57.63 7.96
C ARG A 48 -31.13 56.56 9.06
N ALA A 49 -31.48 55.32 8.71
CA ALA A 49 -31.60 54.24 9.67
C ALA A 49 -30.24 53.63 10.09
N TYR A 50 -29.25 53.57 9.20
CA TYR A 50 -28.01 52.82 9.43
C TYR A 50 -26.74 53.67 9.32
N GLY A 51 -26.83 54.92 8.91
CA GLY A 51 -25.72 55.89 8.84
C GLY A 51 -24.86 55.72 7.60
N ASN A 52 -24.26 54.55 7.40
CA ASN A 52 -23.34 54.28 6.30
C ASN A 52 -23.88 53.16 5.40
N LEU A 53 -23.75 53.35 4.09
CA LEU A 53 -24.00 52.32 3.09
C LEU A 53 -22.67 51.87 2.50
N TYR A 54 -22.56 50.58 2.26
CA TYR A 54 -21.37 49.92 1.74
C TYR A 54 -21.65 49.45 0.32
N SER A 55 -20.75 49.76 -0.61
CA SER A 55 -20.78 49.20 -1.96
C SER A 55 -20.59 47.68 -1.88
N ALA A 56 -21.33 46.92 -2.71
CA ALA A 56 -21.29 45.46 -2.71
C ALA A 56 -19.88 44.88 -2.97
N ASP A 57 -19.00 45.66 -3.59
CA ASP A 57 -17.66 45.24 -4.02
C ASP A 57 -16.62 45.20 -2.88
N GLU A 58 -16.84 45.96 -1.79
CA GLU A 58 -15.79 46.17 -0.78
C GLU A 58 -15.74 45.11 0.32
N GLY A 59 -16.76 44.24 0.43
CA GLY A 59 -16.91 43.31 1.56
C GLY A 59 -16.71 41.84 1.23
N ASP A 60 -17.08 41.40 0.03
CA ASP A 60 -17.21 39.97 -0.30
C ASP A 60 -16.01 39.46 -1.12
N ALA A 61 -15.53 40.27 -2.07
CA ALA A 61 -14.42 39.90 -2.95
C ALA A 61 -13.09 39.68 -2.21
N GLY A 62 -12.85 40.43 -1.12
CA GLY A 62 -11.62 40.32 -0.33
C GLY A 62 -11.53 39.04 0.51
N ASP A 63 -12.67 38.56 1.02
CA ASP A 63 -12.71 37.38 1.90
C ASP A 63 -12.67 36.08 1.07
N GLU A 64 -13.31 36.07 -0.10
CA GLU A 64 -13.28 34.95 -1.04
C GLU A 64 -11.88 34.74 -1.64
N ALA A 65 -11.24 35.82 -2.12
CA ALA A 65 -9.87 35.75 -2.63
C ALA A 65 -8.85 35.29 -1.56
N SER A 66 -9.09 35.61 -0.28
CA SER A 66 -8.25 35.18 0.83
C SER A 66 -8.44 33.69 1.13
N ARG A 67 -9.68 33.19 1.12
CA ARG A 67 -9.99 31.76 1.27
C ARG A 67 -9.41 30.93 0.13
N ASP A 68 -9.48 31.43 -1.10
CA ASP A 68 -8.91 30.75 -2.26
C ASP A 68 -7.38 30.66 -2.18
N LYS A 69 -6.70 31.73 -1.74
CA LYS A 69 -5.25 31.70 -1.50
C LYS A 69 -4.87 30.65 -0.45
N LEU A 70 -5.60 30.56 0.65
CA LEU A 70 -5.36 29.55 1.69
C LEU A 70 -5.59 28.13 1.16
N LYS A 71 -6.64 27.93 0.36
CA LYS A 71 -6.96 26.65 -0.27
C LYS A 71 -5.87 26.22 -1.25
N ILE A 72 -5.37 27.14 -2.07
CA ILE A 72 -4.27 26.89 -3.00
C ILE A 72 -3.00 26.48 -2.24
N ALA A 73 -2.61 27.24 -1.22
CA ALA A 73 -1.42 26.93 -0.43
C ALA A 73 -1.50 25.53 0.22
N LEU A 74 -2.68 25.16 0.74
CA LEU A 74 -2.90 23.84 1.33
C LEU A 74 -2.82 22.71 0.28
N LEU A 75 -3.38 22.93 -0.91
CA LEU A 75 -3.31 21.96 -2.01
C LEU A 75 -1.87 21.78 -2.51
N GLU A 76 -1.09 22.85 -2.60
CA GLU A 76 0.32 22.80 -2.97
C GLU A 76 1.17 22.04 -1.94
N GLU A 77 0.92 22.23 -0.65
CA GLU A 77 1.57 21.46 0.40
C GLU A 77 1.21 19.97 0.31
N ARG A 78 -0.07 19.66 0.08
CA ARG A 78 -0.52 18.28 -0.08
C ARG A 78 0.10 17.61 -1.29
N ASN A 79 0.18 18.30 -2.43
CA ASN A 79 0.85 17.80 -3.63
C ASN A 79 2.34 17.51 -3.37
N ARG A 80 3.06 18.44 -2.74
CA ARG A 80 4.47 18.22 -2.35
C ARG A 80 4.64 17.02 -1.43
N SER A 81 3.70 16.80 -0.50
CA SER A 81 3.73 15.61 0.36
C SER A 81 3.48 14.31 -0.41
N LEU A 82 2.56 14.32 -1.37
CA LEU A 82 2.25 13.16 -2.21
C LEU A 82 3.43 12.80 -3.13
N GLU A 83 4.09 13.79 -3.71
CA GLU A 83 5.30 13.58 -4.51
C GLU A 83 6.42 12.91 -3.69
N ARG A 84 6.64 13.36 -2.45
CA ARG A 84 7.59 12.72 -1.53
C ARG A 84 7.21 11.27 -1.21
N ALA A 85 5.93 11.00 -0.95
CA ALA A 85 5.45 9.65 -0.68
C ALA A 85 5.67 8.72 -1.88
N LEU A 86 5.38 9.18 -3.10
CA LEU A 86 5.63 8.44 -4.35
C LEU A 86 7.12 8.13 -4.53
N SER A 87 8.02 9.07 -4.22
CA SER A 87 9.47 8.84 -4.28
C SER A 87 9.90 7.74 -3.30
N LEU A 88 9.42 7.79 -2.06
CA LEU A 88 9.72 6.78 -1.05
C LEU A 88 9.16 5.40 -1.41
N GLU A 89 7.96 5.33 -1.99
CA GLU A 89 7.39 4.07 -2.47
C GLU A 89 8.23 3.47 -3.61
N ALA A 90 8.74 4.30 -4.52
CA ALA A 90 9.62 3.85 -5.59
C ALA A 90 10.95 3.31 -5.04
N GLU A 91 11.52 3.95 -4.01
CA GLU A 91 12.72 3.45 -3.32
C GLU A 91 12.46 2.13 -2.61
N LEU A 92 11.35 2.01 -1.87
CA LEU A 92 10.95 0.76 -1.22
C LEU A 92 10.79 -0.38 -2.22
N ARG A 93 10.21 -0.10 -3.40
CA ARG A 93 10.09 -1.10 -4.46
C ARG A 93 11.46 -1.55 -4.96
N LYS A 94 12.40 -0.63 -5.19
CA LYS A 94 13.78 -0.95 -5.60
C LYS A 94 14.49 -1.81 -4.56
N VAL A 95 14.42 -1.43 -3.28
CA VAL A 95 15.04 -2.19 -2.18
C VAL A 95 14.42 -3.58 -2.08
N LYS A 96 13.09 -3.69 -2.19
CA LYS A 96 12.41 -4.98 -2.22
C LYS A 96 12.89 -5.86 -3.37
N ASP A 97 12.98 -5.30 -4.58
CA ASP A 97 13.45 -6.03 -5.75
C ASP A 97 14.90 -6.50 -5.57
N GLN A 98 15.78 -5.64 -5.03
CA GLN A 98 17.17 -6.00 -4.67
C GLN A 98 17.21 -7.19 -3.70
N VAL A 99 16.48 -7.11 -2.58
CA VAL A 99 16.42 -8.20 -1.60
C VAL A 99 15.91 -9.49 -2.23
N THR A 100 14.86 -9.43 -3.06
CA THR A 100 14.34 -10.63 -3.73
C THR A 100 15.36 -11.25 -4.70
N ASN A 101 16.13 -10.42 -5.41
CA ASN A 101 17.15 -10.88 -6.33
C ASN A 101 18.33 -11.50 -5.59
N GLU A 102 18.77 -10.90 -4.49
CA GLU A 102 19.82 -11.46 -3.63
C GLU A 102 19.40 -12.81 -3.03
N LEU A 103 18.16 -12.92 -2.56
CA LEU A 103 17.64 -14.18 -2.03
C LEU A 103 17.60 -15.27 -3.11
N ARG A 104 17.17 -14.92 -4.33
CA ARG A 104 17.20 -15.85 -5.47
C ARG A 104 18.61 -16.30 -5.82
N ALA A 105 19.57 -15.37 -5.86
CA ALA A 105 20.97 -15.69 -6.13
C ALA A 105 21.52 -16.66 -5.07
N ARG A 106 21.28 -16.38 -3.78
CA ARG A 106 21.71 -17.26 -2.67
C ARG A 106 21.06 -18.65 -2.74
N ILE A 107 19.82 -18.75 -3.21
CA ILE A 107 19.16 -20.05 -3.42
C ILE A 107 19.84 -20.80 -4.57
N ALA A 108 20.09 -20.14 -5.70
CA ALA A 108 20.77 -20.74 -6.83
C ALA A 108 22.19 -21.24 -6.47
N ASP A 109 22.95 -20.46 -5.70
CA ASP A 109 24.26 -20.86 -5.20
C ASP A 109 24.16 -22.10 -4.30
N LYS A 110 23.18 -22.13 -3.40
CA LYS A 110 22.92 -23.31 -2.54
C LYS A 110 22.54 -24.54 -3.36
N GLU A 111 21.72 -24.39 -4.39
CA GLU A 111 21.37 -25.49 -5.30
C GLU A 111 22.61 -26.03 -6.03
N ASN A 112 23.52 -25.15 -6.46
CA ASN A 112 24.77 -25.56 -7.09
C ASN A 112 25.69 -26.32 -6.12
N VAL A 113 25.82 -25.84 -4.88
CA VAL A 113 26.59 -26.54 -3.82
C VAL A 113 25.99 -27.92 -3.54
N ILE A 114 24.66 -28.02 -3.43
CA ILE A 114 23.98 -29.30 -3.24
C ILE A 114 24.30 -30.27 -4.38
N LYS A 115 24.21 -29.84 -5.64
CA LYS A 115 24.55 -30.69 -6.81
C LYS A 115 26.00 -31.20 -6.79
N VAL A 116 26.95 -30.34 -6.42
CA VAL A 116 28.36 -30.74 -6.31
C VAL A 116 28.54 -31.77 -5.20
N LEU A 117 27.90 -31.56 -4.04
CA LEU A 117 27.95 -32.51 -2.93
C LEU A 117 27.29 -33.84 -3.30
N GLU A 118 26.13 -33.83 -3.96
CA GLU A 118 25.46 -35.03 -4.47
C GLU A 118 26.37 -35.82 -5.42
N SER A 119 27.03 -35.13 -6.36
CA SER A 119 27.99 -35.75 -7.29
C SER A 119 29.18 -36.38 -6.55
N LYS A 120 29.72 -35.70 -5.53
CA LYS A 120 30.83 -36.21 -4.72
C LYS A 120 30.42 -37.42 -3.87
N VAL A 121 29.22 -37.39 -3.28
CA VAL A 121 28.68 -38.52 -2.53
C VAL A 121 28.52 -39.74 -3.43
N LEU A 122 27.97 -39.56 -4.64
CA LEU A 122 27.84 -40.64 -5.61
C LEU A 122 29.19 -41.27 -5.96
N PHE A 123 30.23 -40.44 -6.18
CA PHE A 123 31.59 -40.92 -6.44
C PHE A 123 32.17 -41.71 -5.27
N LEU A 124 32.04 -41.20 -4.03
CA LEU A 124 32.52 -41.90 -2.84
C LEU A 124 31.78 -43.22 -2.58
N GLU A 125 30.47 -43.27 -2.88
CA GLU A 125 29.70 -44.50 -2.81
C GLU A 125 30.16 -45.53 -3.85
N TYR A 126 30.52 -45.09 -5.05
CA TYR A 126 31.09 -45.94 -6.09
C TYR A 126 32.49 -46.47 -5.72
N ASP A 127 33.40 -45.60 -5.27
CA ASP A 127 34.74 -45.99 -4.82
C ASP A 127 34.67 -47.02 -3.69
N LYS A 128 33.78 -46.78 -2.71
CA LYS A 128 33.55 -47.73 -1.62
C LYS A 128 33.04 -49.08 -2.12
N GLN A 129 32.20 -49.11 -3.16
CA GLN A 129 31.75 -50.38 -3.76
C GLN A 129 32.90 -51.12 -4.44
N MET A 130 33.81 -50.40 -5.11
CA MET A 130 35.00 -50.97 -5.74
C MET A 130 36.02 -51.49 -4.72
N GLU A 131 36.26 -50.76 -3.62
CA GLU A 131 37.13 -51.23 -2.53
C GLU A 131 36.57 -52.49 -1.83
N THR A 132 35.24 -52.62 -1.73
CA THR A 132 34.60 -53.81 -1.15
C THR A 132 34.55 -55.02 -2.07
N HIS A 133 34.89 -54.85 -3.34
CA HIS A 133 35.01 -55.91 -4.34
C HIS A 133 36.42 -55.87 -4.96
N PRO A 134 37.47 -56.30 -4.24
CA PRO A 134 38.73 -56.55 -4.92
C PRO A 134 38.45 -57.67 -5.93
N GLU A 135 38.70 -57.42 -7.21
CA GLU A 135 38.66 -58.49 -8.20
C GLU A 135 39.65 -59.57 -7.77
N ASP A 136 39.11 -60.74 -7.38
CA ASP A 136 39.83 -62.01 -7.31
C ASP A 136 40.30 -62.36 -8.72
N ASN A 137 41.39 -61.74 -9.15
CA ASN A 137 42.06 -62.08 -10.39
C ASN A 137 43.05 -63.23 -10.10
N THR A 138 42.50 -64.42 -9.87
CA THR A 138 43.27 -65.67 -9.94
C THR A 138 42.59 -66.60 -10.93
N LEU A 139 43.30 -66.86 -12.04
CA LEU A 139 43.01 -67.93 -12.99
C LEU A 139 42.73 -69.25 -12.25
N PRO A 140 41.78 -70.08 -12.72
CA PRO A 140 41.34 -71.25 -11.96
C PRO A 140 42.39 -72.36 -12.03
N PRO A 141 42.78 -73.00 -10.91
CA PRO A 141 43.32 -74.34 -10.99
C PRO A 141 42.15 -75.32 -11.17
N GLU A 142 42.22 -76.07 -12.26
CA GLU A 142 41.52 -77.34 -12.44
C GLU A 142 41.78 -78.22 -11.21
N SER A 143 40.78 -78.42 -10.35
CA SER A 143 40.50 -79.67 -9.61
C SER A 143 39.67 -79.41 -8.36
N ALA A 144 38.40 -79.80 -8.42
CA ALA A 144 37.74 -80.61 -7.38
C ALA A 144 36.26 -80.77 -7.75
N LEU A 145 35.99 -81.87 -8.45
CA LEU A 145 34.70 -82.52 -8.46
C LEU A 145 34.27 -82.86 -7.01
N ASN A 146 32.96 -82.86 -6.80
CA ASN A 146 32.17 -83.52 -5.75
C ASN A 146 31.75 -82.69 -4.54
N ASP A 147 30.52 -82.15 -4.56
CA ASP A 147 29.43 -82.63 -3.69
C ASP A 147 28.04 -82.12 -4.18
N PRO A 148 27.02 -82.97 -4.43
CA PRO A 148 25.71 -82.53 -4.89
C PRO A 148 24.75 -82.40 -3.69
N GLY A 149 24.81 -81.30 -2.95
CA GLY A 149 23.95 -81.19 -1.77
C GLY A 149 24.09 -79.94 -0.91
N ALA A 150 24.05 -78.74 -1.49
CA ALA A 150 23.91 -77.53 -0.69
C ALA A 150 23.01 -76.51 -1.40
N THR A 151 21.77 -76.44 -0.93
CA THR A 151 20.80 -75.37 -1.22
C THR A 151 21.45 -74.02 -0.92
N GLN A 152 21.46 -73.13 -1.91
CA GLN A 152 21.91 -71.74 -1.77
C GLN A 152 21.23 -71.07 -0.56
N PRO A 153 21.95 -70.42 0.37
CA PRO A 153 21.31 -69.63 1.40
C PRO A 153 20.63 -68.42 0.76
N PRO A 154 19.43 -68.01 1.21
CA PRO A 154 18.68 -66.96 0.55
C PRO A 154 19.40 -65.61 0.67
N MET A 155 19.47 -64.89 -0.45
CA MET A 155 19.91 -63.50 -0.49
C MET A 155 19.10 -62.68 0.53
N ARG A 156 19.77 -62.14 1.55
CA ARG A 156 19.13 -61.19 2.46
C ARG A 156 18.87 -59.88 1.73
N PRO A 157 17.68 -59.29 1.85
CA PRO A 157 17.34 -58.07 1.14
C PRO A 157 18.14 -56.92 1.73
N LYS A 158 18.92 -56.27 0.87
CA LYS A 158 19.54 -54.97 1.15
C LYS A 158 18.44 -53.96 1.42
N GLN A 159 18.81 -52.94 2.21
CA GLN A 159 18.06 -51.71 2.48
C GLN A 159 17.18 -51.75 3.73
N ARG A 160 17.46 -50.82 4.66
CA ARG A 160 16.49 -49.85 5.23
C ARG A 160 17.10 -49.06 6.40
N TRP A 161 18.27 -48.44 6.20
CA TRP A 161 18.78 -47.48 7.20
C TRP A 161 18.11 -46.10 7.09
N TRP A 162 17.74 -45.67 5.87
CA TRP A 162 17.10 -44.38 5.61
C TRP A 162 15.65 -44.26 6.12
N LYS A 163 14.88 -45.36 6.23
CA LYS A 163 13.50 -45.29 6.76
C LYS A 163 13.44 -44.87 8.24
N ALA A 164 14.45 -45.23 9.04
CA ALA A 164 14.55 -44.84 10.44
C ALA A 164 14.83 -43.33 10.63
N ILE A 165 15.45 -42.69 9.64
CA ILE A 165 15.79 -41.26 9.69
C ILE A 165 14.57 -40.39 9.38
N ILE A 166 13.72 -40.82 8.44
CA ILE A 166 12.48 -40.11 8.08
C ILE A 166 11.44 -40.16 9.22
N GLU A 167 11.33 -41.30 9.92
CA GLU A 167 10.42 -41.43 11.07
C GLU A 167 10.82 -40.54 12.26
N LYS A 168 12.11 -40.30 12.49
CA LYS A 168 12.60 -39.43 13.57
C LYS A 168 12.21 -37.95 13.38
N ARG A 169 12.01 -37.49 12.14
CA ARG A 169 11.63 -36.10 11.84
C ARG A 169 10.14 -35.80 12.00
N LYS A 170 9.25 -36.81 11.97
CA LYS A 170 7.80 -36.62 12.15
C LYS A 170 7.34 -36.51 13.61
N LYS A 171 8.23 -36.77 14.58
CA LYS A 171 7.92 -36.80 16.03
C LYS A 171 8.45 -35.60 16.83
N ALA A 172 8.98 -34.56 16.19
CA ALA A 172 9.44 -33.37 16.90
C ALA A 172 8.25 -32.44 17.21
N PRO A 173 7.99 -32.07 18.47
CA PRO A 173 6.92 -31.11 18.82
C PRO A 173 7.29 -29.69 18.35
N PRO A 174 6.30 -28.82 18.08
CA PRO A 174 6.56 -27.44 17.67
C PRO A 174 7.26 -26.68 18.80
N ARG A 175 8.32 -25.94 18.47
CA ARG A 175 9.01 -25.05 19.39
C ARG A 175 8.07 -23.89 19.76
N LYS A 176 7.91 -23.65 21.06
CA LYS A 176 7.16 -22.53 21.64
C LYS A 176 7.75 -21.19 21.21
#